data_AF-A0A9P4YKT6-F1
#
_entry.id   AF-A0A9P4YKT6-F1
#
_cell.length_a   1.000
_cell.length_b   1.000
_cell.length_c   1.000
_cell.angle_alpha   90.00
_cell.angle_beta   90.00
_cell.angle_gamma   90.00
#
_symmetry.space_group_name_H-M   'P 1'
#
loop_
_entity.id
_entity.type
_entity.pdbx_description
1 polymer ?
#
loop_
_entity_poly.entity_id
_entity_poly.type
_entity_poly.pdbx_seq_one_letter_code
_entity_poly.pdbx_strand_id
1 'polypeptide(L)'
;MAPAADMVVDETKRLVGNRAGLGVLQTLESMQQHLASIDQELKQFREEARQYSKEAKQFREEDRERHIMTWMLLRSPLYKRNAVAHGGSILVDLDILRFLTNGDASEFAIWTSGFESIYGMPYSHGKLISRESKMVQLADARANLKLLDNFEDDYRRAYLPKCDAIIKLWKAAIDNGQDPEGVFRTPAVAGMFDDLMRSFSSAQSK
;
A
#
# COMPACT_ATOMS: atom_id res chain seq x y z
N MET A 1 -30.05 -44.45 -61.19
CA MET A 1 -28.80 -43.74 -61.54
C MET A 1 -28.82 -42.41 -60.80
N ALA A 2 -27.84 -42.16 -59.93
CA ALA A 2 -27.70 -40.84 -59.31
C ALA A 2 -27.24 -39.83 -60.39
N PRO A 3 -27.78 -38.60 -60.41
CA PRO A 3 -27.35 -37.60 -61.39
C PRO A 3 -25.86 -37.28 -61.18
N ALA A 4 -25.08 -37.27 -62.26
CA ALA A 4 -23.71 -36.81 -62.22
C ALA A 4 -23.72 -35.32 -61.88
N ALA A 5 -23.05 -34.94 -60.80
CA ALA A 5 -22.96 -33.54 -60.39
C ALA A 5 -22.10 -32.77 -61.41
N ASP A 6 -22.62 -31.65 -61.93
CA ASP A 6 -21.89 -30.79 -62.85
C ASP A 6 -20.57 -30.32 -62.21
N MET A 7 -19.48 -30.71 -62.86
CA MET A 7 -18.12 -30.33 -62.50
C MET A 7 -17.84 -28.92 -63.00
N VAL A 8 -17.40 -28.05 -62.11
CA VAL A 8 -17.06 -26.65 -62.39
C VAL A 8 -15.57 -26.47 -62.16
N VAL A 9 -14.93 -25.68 -63.02
CA VAL A 9 -13.52 -25.30 -62.90
C VAL A 9 -13.48 -23.85 -62.44
N ASP A 10 -12.87 -23.60 -61.28
CA ASP A 10 -12.49 -22.25 -60.85
C ASP A 10 -11.07 -21.98 -61.39
N GLU A 11 -11.00 -21.35 -62.56
CA GLU A 11 -9.73 -21.05 -63.24
C GLU A 11 -8.87 -20.03 -62.47
N THR A 12 -9.48 -19.19 -61.63
CA THR A 12 -8.75 -18.18 -60.84
C THR A 12 -7.94 -18.82 -59.72
N LYS A 13 -8.43 -19.93 -59.16
CA LYS A 13 -7.75 -20.69 -58.09
C LYS A 13 -7.20 -22.05 -58.53
N ARG A 14 -7.38 -22.40 -59.81
CA ARG A 14 -7.03 -23.70 -60.41
C ARG A 14 -7.63 -24.89 -59.65
N LEU A 15 -8.89 -24.77 -59.24
CA LEU A 15 -9.62 -25.80 -58.50
C LEU A 15 -10.71 -26.44 -59.39
N VAL A 16 -10.93 -27.74 -59.25
CA VAL A 16 -11.98 -28.48 -59.98
C VAL A 16 -12.83 -29.26 -58.99
N GLY A 17 -14.15 -29.12 -59.08
CA GLY A 17 -15.08 -29.85 -58.22
C GLY A 17 -16.53 -29.54 -58.56
N ASN A 18 -17.47 -30.20 -57.87
CA ASN A 18 -18.87 -29.81 -57.98
C ASN A 18 -19.09 -28.43 -57.32
N ARG A 19 -20.12 -27.70 -57.78
CA ARG A 19 -20.40 -26.33 -57.33
C ARG A 19 -20.54 -26.21 -55.80
N ALA A 20 -21.13 -27.22 -55.16
CA ALA A 20 -21.30 -27.26 -53.70
C ALA A 20 -19.95 -27.36 -52.97
N GLY A 21 -19.05 -28.24 -53.42
CA GLY A 21 -17.71 -28.42 -52.85
C GLY A 21 -16.82 -27.20 -53.02
N LEU A 22 -16.86 -26.54 -54.19
CA LEU A 22 -16.16 -25.28 -54.41
C LEU A 22 -16.70 -24.14 -53.52
N GLY A 23 -18.01 -24.09 -53.28
CA GLY A 23 -18.62 -23.14 -52.34
C GLY A 23 -18.17 -23.34 -50.89
N VAL A 24 -18.01 -24.61 -50.46
CA VAL A 24 -17.46 -24.94 -49.14
C VAL A 24 -16.00 -24.49 -49.03
N LEU A 25 -15.18 -24.71 -50.06
CA LEU A 25 -13.77 -24.27 -50.07
C LEU A 25 -13.64 -22.73 -49.99
N GLN A 26 -14.47 -21.99 -50.72
CA GLN A 26 -14.50 -20.52 -50.62
C GLN A 26 -14.92 -20.04 -49.22
N THR A 27 -15.88 -20.74 -48.60
CA THR A 27 -16.31 -20.43 -47.22
C THR A 27 -15.19 -20.68 -46.21
N LEU A 28 -14.46 -21.80 -46.34
CA LEU A 28 -13.33 -22.11 -45.47
C LEU A 28 -12.20 -21.11 -45.61
N GLU A 29 -11.88 -20.69 -46.84
CA GLU A 29 -10.84 -19.69 -47.10
C GLU A 29 -11.21 -18.32 -46.50
N SER A 30 -12.48 -17.91 -46.63
CA SER A 30 -13.00 -16.70 -46.00
C SER A 30 -12.94 -16.78 -44.46
N MET A 31 -13.32 -17.92 -43.88
CA MET A 31 -13.20 -18.14 -42.43
C MET A 31 -11.74 -18.10 -41.97
N GLN A 32 -10.82 -18.66 -42.76
CA GLN A 32 -9.39 -18.67 -42.43
C GLN A 32 -8.78 -17.27 -42.45
N GLN A 33 -9.17 -16.44 -43.43
CA GLN A 33 -8.80 -15.02 -43.47
C GLN A 33 -9.39 -14.25 -42.29
N HIS A 34 -10.64 -14.52 -41.92
CA HIS A 34 -11.29 -13.87 -40.79
C HIS A 34 -10.61 -14.25 -39.45
N LEU A 35 -10.26 -15.52 -39.25
CA LEU A 35 -9.51 -15.98 -38.08
C LEU A 35 -8.13 -15.32 -37.99
N ALA A 36 -7.44 -15.15 -39.12
CA ALA A 36 -6.15 -14.46 -39.16
C ALA A 36 -6.29 -12.98 -38.77
N SER A 37 -7.35 -12.30 -39.24
CA SER A 37 -7.66 -10.92 -38.84
C SER A 37 -7.93 -10.79 -37.34
N ILE A 38 -8.76 -11.69 -36.79
CA ILE A 38 -9.08 -11.72 -35.36
C ILE A 38 -7.82 -11.96 -34.52
N ASP A 39 -6.94 -12.87 -34.93
CA ASP A 39 -5.69 -13.14 -34.21
C ASP A 39 -4.75 -11.93 -34.22
N GLN A 40 -4.73 -11.17 -35.32
CA GLN A 40 -3.96 -9.93 -35.42
C GLN A 40 -4.53 -8.82 -34.53
N GLU A 41 -5.86 -8.63 -34.52
CA GLU A 41 -6.54 -7.68 -33.63
C GLU A 41 -6.33 -8.04 -32.15
N LEU A 42 -6.41 -9.33 -31.80
CA LEU A 42 -6.14 -9.80 -30.44
C LEU A 42 -4.69 -9.54 -30.00
N LYS A 43 -3.73 -9.67 -30.91
CA LYS A 43 -2.32 -9.34 -30.63
C LYS A 43 -2.17 -7.84 -30.36
N GLN A 44 -2.74 -6.98 -31.20
CA GLN A 44 -2.72 -5.52 -31.00
C GLN A 44 -3.38 -5.13 -29.67
N PHE A 45 -4.58 -5.64 -29.40
CA PHE A 45 -5.29 -5.37 -28.16
C PHE A 45 -4.50 -5.80 -26.91
N ARG A 46 -3.82 -6.94 -26.96
CA ARG A 46 -2.94 -7.40 -25.86
C ARG A 46 -1.74 -6.48 -25.65
N GLU A 47 -1.19 -5.93 -26.72
CA GLU A 47 -0.05 -5.01 -26.65
C GLU A 47 -0.47 -3.66 -26.07
N GLU A 48 -1.60 -3.12 -26.52
CA GLU A 48 -2.22 -1.91 -25.96
C GLU A 48 -2.57 -2.10 -24.48
N ALA A 49 -3.21 -3.21 -24.10
CA ALA A 49 -3.54 -3.50 -22.71
C ALA A 49 -2.29 -3.59 -21.82
N ARG A 50 -1.17 -4.13 -22.34
CA ARG A 50 0.12 -4.15 -21.63
C ARG A 50 0.68 -2.75 -21.46
N GLN A 51 0.56 -1.90 -22.48
CA GLN A 51 1.03 -0.52 -22.42
C GLN A 51 0.22 0.30 -21.41
N TYR A 52 -1.12 0.24 -21.47
CA TYR A 52 -2.00 0.85 -20.46
C TYR A 52 -1.69 0.36 -19.05
N SER A 53 -1.40 -0.94 -18.88
CA SER A 53 -1.01 -1.48 -17.57
C SER A 53 0.29 -0.87 -17.04
N LYS A 54 1.28 -0.64 -17.91
CA LYS A 54 2.55 0.02 -17.54
C LYS A 54 2.33 1.49 -17.19
N GLU A 55 1.60 2.23 -18.03
CA GLU A 55 1.30 3.64 -17.80
C GLU A 55 0.50 3.83 -16.50
N ALA A 56 -0.50 2.99 -16.24
CA ALA A 56 -1.27 3.02 -15.00
C ALA A 56 -0.42 2.67 -13.77
N LYS A 57 0.62 1.82 -13.90
CA LYS A 57 1.57 1.56 -12.80
C LYS A 57 2.43 2.79 -12.52
N GLN A 58 2.97 3.42 -13.57
CA GLN A 58 3.79 4.61 -13.44
C GLN A 58 3.01 5.76 -12.81
N PHE A 59 1.79 6.03 -13.29
CA PHE A 59 0.93 7.07 -12.74
C PHE A 59 0.65 6.87 -11.24
N ARG A 60 0.37 5.62 -10.82
CA ARG A 60 0.18 5.28 -9.40
C ARG A 60 1.44 5.51 -8.56
N GLU A 61 2.61 5.28 -9.14
CA GLU A 61 3.89 5.48 -8.45
C GLU A 61 4.19 6.98 -8.26
N GLU A 62 3.96 7.79 -9.31
CA GLU A 62 4.09 9.25 -9.26
C GLU A 62 3.09 9.89 -8.28
N ASP A 63 1.84 9.42 -8.24
CA ASP A 63 0.85 9.90 -7.29
C ASP A 63 1.22 9.53 -5.85
N ARG A 64 1.74 8.32 -5.63
CA ARG A 64 2.24 7.89 -4.33
C ARG A 64 3.42 8.73 -3.88
N GLU A 65 4.38 9.01 -4.76
CA GLU A 65 5.53 9.87 -4.47
C GLU A 65 5.07 11.28 -4.09
N ARG A 66 4.20 11.91 -4.90
CA ARG A 66 3.63 13.23 -4.59
C ARG A 66 2.89 13.23 -3.24
N HIS A 67 2.12 12.19 -2.96
CA HIS A 67 1.41 12.05 -1.69
C HIS A 67 2.39 11.99 -0.50
N ILE A 68 3.45 11.19 -0.60
CA ILE A 68 4.46 11.06 0.46
C ILE A 68 5.23 12.37 0.64
N MET A 69 5.65 13.02 -0.46
CA MET A 69 6.31 14.33 -0.40
C MET A 69 5.44 15.40 0.27
N THR A 70 4.14 15.39 0.00
CA THR A 70 3.19 16.29 0.67
C THR A 70 3.16 16.04 2.17
N TRP A 71 3.10 14.78 2.61
CA TRP A 71 3.16 14.44 4.03
C TRP A 71 4.50 14.78 4.67
N MET A 72 5.62 14.60 3.96
CA MET A 72 6.94 14.99 4.45
C MET A 72 7.01 16.49 4.72
N LEU A 73 6.47 17.32 3.83
CA LEU A 73 6.41 18.77 4.03
C LEU A 73 5.54 19.14 5.24
N LEU A 74 4.39 18.48 5.41
CA LEU A 74 3.47 18.74 6.51
C LEU A 74 3.98 18.23 7.86
N ARG A 75 4.67 17.10 7.89
CA ARG A 75 5.05 16.38 9.12
C ARG A 75 6.53 16.45 9.46
N SER A 76 7.33 17.14 8.65
CA SER A 76 8.80 17.10 8.77
C SER A 76 9.25 17.38 10.22
N PRO A 77 10.07 16.49 10.80
CA PRO A 77 10.56 16.62 12.18
C PRO A 77 11.41 17.87 12.39
N LEU A 78 11.88 18.50 11.29
CA LEU A 78 12.61 19.77 11.31
C LEU A 78 11.68 20.96 11.67
N TYR A 79 10.38 20.85 11.43
CA TYR A 79 9.41 21.92 11.66
C TYR A 79 8.49 21.56 12.84
N LYS A 80 9.02 21.73 14.07
CA LYS A 80 8.25 21.64 15.33
C LYS A 80 6.87 22.30 15.23
N ARG A 81 6.77 23.42 14.51
CA ARG A 81 5.55 24.22 14.34
C ARG A 81 4.38 23.45 13.69
N ASN A 82 4.64 22.49 12.80
CA ASN A 82 3.59 21.70 12.15
C ASN A 82 3.25 20.43 12.94
N ALA A 83 4.25 19.82 13.58
CA ALA A 83 4.05 18.68 14.48
C ALA A 83 3.16 19.02 15.69
N VAL A 84 3.26 20.26 16.19
CA VAL A 84 2.41 20.82 17.27
C VAL A 84 0.93 20.97 16.84
N ALA A 85 0.65 21.13 15.55
CA ALA A 85 -0.72 21.34 15.05
C ALA A 85 -1.43 20.03 14.64
N HIS A 86 -0.67 19.00 14.24
CA HIS A 86 -1.24 17.79 13.64
C HIS A 86 -1.00 16.51 14.46
N GLY A 87 -0.13 16.57 15.47
CA GLY A 87 0.16 15.42 16.32
C GLY A 87 0.91 14.29 15.61
N GLY A 88 0.96 13.14 16.27
CA GLY A 88 1.56 11.91 15.76
C GLY A 88 0.63 11.14 14.82
N SER A 89 1.21 10.50 13.82
CA SER A 89 0.59 9.45 13.03
C SER A 89 1.67 8.47 12.61
N ILE A 90 1.84 7.41 13.41
CA ILE A 90 2.93 6.46 13.26
C ILE A 90 2.89 5.77 11.91
N LEU A 91 1.69 5.46 11.39
CA LEU A 91 1.56 4.80 10.09
C LEU A 91 2.02 5.69 8.93
N VAL A 92 1.71 6.99 8.98
CA VAL A 92 2.17 7.94 7.96
C VAL A 92 3.69 8.10 8.05
N ASP A 93 4.23 8.24 9.26
CA ASP A 93 5.68 8.42 9.45
C ASP A 93 6.46 7.14 9.07
N LEU A 94 5.89 5.96 9.27
CA LEU A 94 6.45 4.70 8.77
C LEU A 94 6.39 4.59 7.25
N ASP A 95 5.32 5.08 6.61
CA ASP A 95 5.20 5.09 5.15
C ASP A 95 6.24 6.06 4.52
N ILE A 96 6.50 7.21 5.16
CA ILE A 96 7.59 8.14 4.81
C ILE A 96 8.95 7.46 4.96
N LEU A 97 9.23 6.85 6.11
CA LEU A 97 10.51 6.17 6.36
C LEU A 97 10.76 5.02 5.38
N ARG A 98 9.72 4.26 5.01
CA ARG A 98 9.82 3.21 4.00
C ARG A 98 10.11 3.76 2.61
N PHE A 99 9.58 4.93 2.27
CA PHE A 99 9.91 5.62 1.02
C PHE A 99 11.38 6.10 1.01
N LEU A 100 11.82 6.70 2.11
CA LEU A 100 13.20 7.18 2.28
C LEU A 100 14.25 6.06 2.37
N THR A 101 13.86 4.85 2.76
CA THR A 101 14.79 3.70 2.87
C THR A 101 15.51 3.41 1.53
N ASN A 102 14.85 3.71 0.41
CA ASN A 102 15.42 3.52 -0.94
C ASN A 102 15.93 4.83 -1.56
N GLY A 103 15.95 5.93 -0.80
CA GLY A 103 16.26 7.28 -1.27
C GLY A 103 17.49 7.86 -0.59
N ASP A 104 17.39 9.10 -0.11
CA ASP A 104 18.48 9.83 0.54
C ASP A 104 18.77 9.29 1.96
N ALA A 105 19.97 8.73 2.14
CA ALA A 105 20.43 8.17 3.42
C ALA A 105 20.56 9.23 4.54
N SER A 106 20.89 10.48 4.19
CA SER A 106 20.97 11.59 5.14
C SER A 106 19.58 11.95 5.65
N GLU A 107 18.63 12.08 4.73
CA GLU A 107 17.24 12.37 5.07
C GLU A 107 16.62 11.23 5.89
N PHE A 108 16.88 9.98 5.49
CA PHE A 108 16.47 8.80 6.27
C PHE A 108 17.03 8.83 7.71
N ALA A 109 18.29 9.22 7.91
CA ALA A 109 18.89 9.34 9.24
C ALA A 109 18.21 10.42 10.10
N ILE A 110 17.88 11.57 9.51
CA ILE A 110 17.15 12.65 10.20
C ILE A 110 15.75 12.18 10.61
N TRP A 111 15.03 11.55 9.69
CA TRP A 111 13.67 11.07 9.94
C TRP A 111 13.62 9.93 10.98
N THR A 112 14.58 8.99 10.95
CA THR A 112 14.63 7.89 11.92
C THR A 112 14.94 8.40 13.34
N SER A 113 15.82 9.41 13.47
CA SER A 113 16.10 10.07 14.74
C SER A 113 14.86 10.81 15.28
N GLY A 114 14.17 11.57 14.42
CA GLY A 114 12.90 12.23 14.76
C GLY A 114 11.82 11.23 15.19
N PHE A 115 11.67 10.14 14.46
CA PHE A 115 10.75 9.06 14.75
C PHE A 115 11.00 8.46 16.14
N GLU A 116 12.24 8.12 16.48
CA GLU A 116 12.56 7.55 17.79
C GLU A 116 12.24 8.52 18.93
N SER A 117 12.52 9.81 18.75
CA SER A 117 12.13 10.84 19.71
C SER A 117 10.61 10.87 19.90
N ILE A 118 9.84 10.96 18.82
CA ILE A 118 8.38 11.13 18.85
C ILE A 118 7.66 9.90 19.41
N TYR A 119 8.08 8.69 19.01
CA TYR A 119 7.37 7.46 19.31
C TYR A 119 8.02 6.61 20.42
N GLY A 120 9.23 6.94 20.86
CA GLY A 120 9.90 6.25 21.98
C GLY A 120 10.48 4.89 21.61
N MET A 121 10.55 4.60 20.31
CA MET A 121 11.12 3.36 19.79
C MET A 121 11.86 3.63 18.47
N PRO A 122 12.96 2.93 18.20
CA PRO A 122 13.67 3.08 16.95
C PRO A 122 12.85 2.52 15.78
N TYR A 123 13.13 3.00 14.57
CA TYR A 123 12.47 2.54 13.34
C TYR A 123 12.57 1.03 13.13
N SER A 124 13.66 0.40 13.58
CA SER A 124 13.86 -1.06 13.52
C SER A 124 12.74 -1.84 14.20
N HIS A 125 12.19 -1.32 15.29
CA HIS A 125 11.04 -1.87 16.00
C HIS A 125 9.73 -1.36 15.40
N GLY A 126 9.64 -0.06 15.11
CA GLY A 126 8.43 0.57 14.57
C GLY A 126 7.95 -0.06 13.27
N LYS A 127 8.86 -0.47 12.37
CA LYS A 127 8.51 -1.11 11.09
C LYS A 127 7.82 -2.49 11.23
N LEU A 128 7.85 -3.08 12.43
CA LEU A 128 7.22 -4.36 12.73
C LEU A 128 5.77 -4.21 13.22
N ILE A 129 5.30 -2.98 13.42
CA ILE A 129 3.93 -2.70 13.87
C ILE A 129 2.95 -3.06 12.76
N SER A 130 2.01 -3.97 13.07
CA SER A 130 0.85 -4.22 12.21
C SER A 130 -0.09 -3.01 12.21
N ARG A 131 -0.71 -2.71 11.07
CA ARG A 131 -1.71 -1.62 10.95
C ARG A 131 -2.90 -1.77 11.90
N GLU A 132 -3.23 -3.00 12.26
CA GLU A 132 -4.36 -3.33 13.16
C GLU A 132 -3.93 -3.44 14.64
N SER A 133 -2.65 -3.22 14.94
CA SER A 133 -2.11 -3.34 16.29
C SER A 133 -2.62 -2.24 17.21
N LYS A 134 -2.86 -2.60 18.48
CA LYS A 134 -3.07 -1.62 19.56
C LYS A 134 -1.86 -0.70 19.75
N MET A 135 -0.69 -1.14 19.31
CA MET A 135 0.54 -0.36 19.31
C MET A 135 0.43 0.92 18.47
N VAL A 136 -0.39 0.92 17.40
CA VAL A 136 -0.64 2.11 16.58
C VAL A 136 -1.26 3.22 17.44
N GLN A 137 -2.37 2.90 18.12
CA GLN A 137 -3.09 3.86 18.97
C GLN A 137 -2.22 4.35 20.13
N LEU A 138 -1.46 3.45 20.76
CA LEU A 138 -0.55 3.81 21.84
C LEU A 138 0.56 4.76 21.37
N ALA A 139 1.17 4.48 20.23
CA ALA A 139 2.24 5.30 19.67
C ALA A 139 1.74 6.68 19.27
N ASP A 140 0.57 6.77 18.64
CA ASP A 140 -0.07 8.05 18.29
C ASP A 140 -0.43 8.86 19.54
N ALA A 141 -0.99 8.21 20.57
CA ALA A 141 -1.28 8.86 21.85
C ALA A 141 -0.02 9.41 22.51
N ARG A 142 1.07 8.62 22.54
CA ARG A 142 2.37 9.09 23.06
C ARG A 142 2.90 10.29 22.26
N ALA A 143 2.89 10.20 20.94
CA ALA A 143 3.37 11.27 20.08
C ALA A 143 2.57 12.56 20.30
N ASN A 144 1.25 12.45 20.43
CA ASN A 144 0.38 13.58 20.74
C ASN A 144 0.68 14.18 22.12
N LEU A 145 0.84 13.35 23.16
CA LEU A 145 1.25 13.82 24.49
C LEU A 145 2.58 14.60 24.45
N LYS A 146 3.50 14.19 23.57
CA LYS A 146 4.81 14.80 23.41
C LYS A 146 4.80 16.07 22.55
N LEU A 147 3.92 16.15 21.55
CA LEU A 147 3.97 17.19 20.51
C LEU A 147 2.90 18.26 20.67
N LEU A 148 1.68 17.90 21.11
CA LEU A 148 0.56 18.84 21.16
C LEU A 148 0.63 19.67 22.44
N ASP A 149 0.54 20.99 22.28
CA ASP A 149 0.62 21.95 23.39
C ASP A 149 -0.65 21.97 24.29
N ASN A 150 -1.75 21.38 23.82
CA ASN A 150 -3.05 21.38 24.51
C ASN A 150 -3.13 20.45 25.74
N PHE A 151 -2.14 19.59 25.97
CA PHE A 151 -2.06 18.79 27.18
C PHE A 151 -1.35 19.56 28.30
N GLU A 152 -1.96 19.60 29.48
CA GLU A 152 -1.31 20.15 30.67
C GLU A 152 -0.06 19.34 31.04
N ASP A 153 0.95 19.99 31.63
CA ASP A 153 2.21 19.34 31.99
C ASP A 153 2.03 18.20 32.99
N ASP A 154 1.11 18.34 33.94
CA ASP A 154 0.79 17.28 34.91
C ASP A 154 0.14 16.07 34.21
N TYR A 155 -0.68 16.31 33.20
CA TYR A 155 -1.26 15.26 32.36
C TYR A 155 -0.15 14.52 31.60
N ARG A 156 0.79 15.24 30.97
CA ARG A 156 1.95 14.63 30.29
C ARG A 156 2.78 13.78 31.26
N ARG A 157 3.09 14.31 32.45
CA ARG A 157 3.87 13.60 33.48
C ARG A 157 3.18 12.33 33.99
N ALA A 158 1.85 12.32 34.05
CA ALA A 158 1.10 11.15 34.49
C ALA A 158 1.02 10.04 33.43
N TYR A 159 0.87 10.39 32.15
CA TYR A 159 0.55 9.43 31.10
C TYR A 159 1.71 9.06 30.17
N LEU A 160 2.68 9.95 29.92
CA LEU A 160 3.85 9.64 29.09
C LEU A 160 4.64 8.43 29.63
N PRO A 161 4.91 8.30 30.95
CA PRO A 161 5.62 7.13 31.49
C PRO A 161 4.85 5.82 31.32
N LYS A 162 3.51 5.87 31.33
CA LYS A 162 2.67 4.69 31.07
C LYS A 162 2.84 4.22 29.62
N CYS A 163 2.84 5.14 28.67
CA CYS A 163 3.13 4.82 27.27
C CYS A 163 4.53 4.20 27.11
N ASP A 164 5.56 4.83 27.71
CA ASP A 164 6.95 4.35 27.64
C ASP A 164 7.11 2.95 28.25
N ALA A 165 6.39 2.66 29.34
CA ALA A 165 6.41 1.34 29.97
C ALA A 165 5.83 0.25 29.05
N ILE A 166 4.69 0.51 28.41
CA ILE A 166 4.10 -0.46 27.48
C ILE A 166 4.97 -0.63 26.23
N ILE A 167 5.50 0.45 25.67
CA ILE A 167 6.46 0.41 24.54
C ILE A 167 7.68 -0.45 24.89
N LYS A 168 8.23 -0.27 26.10
CA LYS A 168 9.38 -1.05 26.56
C LYS A 168 9.08 -2.54 26.62
N LEU A 169 7.91 -2.93 27.13
CA LEU A 169 7.48 -4.33 27.16
C LEU A 169 7.27 -4.89 25.75
N TRP A 170 6.64 -4.13 24.86
CA TRP A 170 6.41 -4.51 23.47
C TRP A 170 7.72 -4.72 22.71
N LYS A 171 8.70 -3.81 22.87
CA LYS A 171 10.07 -3.97 22.31
C LYS A 171 10.77 -5.21 22.87
N ALA A 172 10.70 -5.43 24.18
CA ALA A 172 11.32 -6.58 24.81
C ALA A 172 10.72 -7.91 24.30
N ALA A 173 9.42 -7.96 24.04
CA ALA A 173 8.80 -9.13 23.42
C ALA A 173 9.39 -9.44 22.04
N ILE A 174 9.59 -8.41 21.20
CA ILE A 174 10.26 -8.55 19.90
C ILE A 174 11.70 -9.06 20.07
N ASP A 175 12.46 -8.43 20.94
CA ASP A 175 13.87 -8.75 21.17
C ASP A 175 14.05 -10.20 21.67
N ASN A 176 13.05 -10.72 22.40
CA ASN A 176 13.00 -12.10 22.89
C ASN A 176 12.36 -13.09 21.91
N GLY A 177 11.98 -12.68 20.69
CA GLY A 177 11.32 -13.53 19.70
C GLY A 177 9.89 -13.96 20.07
N GLN A 178 9.23 -13.22 20.96
CA GLN A 178 7.85 -13.45 21.38
C GLN A 178 6.87 -12.64 20.53
N ASP A 179 5.59 -13.03 20.54
CA ASP A 179 4.53 -12.23 19.93
C ASP A 179 4.33 -10.92 20.72
N PRO A 180 4.64 -9.74 20.14
CA PRO A 180 4.56 -8.49 20.85
C PRO A 180 3.11 -8.03 21.08
N GLU A 181 2.15 -8.52 20.30
CA GLU A 181 0.72 -8.28 20.57
C GLU A 181 0.24 -9.02 21.83
N GLY A 182 0.97 -10.06 22.24
CA GLY A 182 0.79 -10.74 23.53
C GLY A 182 0.89 -9.79 24.73
N VAL A 183 1.67 -8.72 24.63
CA VAL A 183 1.85 -7.73 25.71
C VAL A 183 0.51 -7.09 26.10
N PHE A 184 -0.35 -6.78 25.13
CA PHE A 184 -1.66 -6.18 25.37
C PHE A 184 -2.70 -7.15 25.96
N ARG A 185 -2.40 -8.45 26.02
CA ARG A 185 -3.25 -9.46 26.69
C ARG A 185 -2.92 -9.61 28.17
N THR A 186 -1.82 -9.04 28.63
CA THR A 186 -1.45 -9.05 30.05
C THR A 186 -2.41 -8.14 30.83
N PRO A 187 -3.11 -8.61 31.89
CA PRO A 187 -4.13 -7.82 32.58
C PRO A 187 -3.67 -6.44 33.05
N ALA A 188 -2.45 -6.34 33.57
CA ALA A 188 -1.88 -5.07 34.01
C ALA A 188 -1.67 -4.08 32.84
N VAL A 189 -1.18 -4.57 31.69
CA VAL A 189 -0.98 -3.75 30.49
C VAL A 189 -2.31 -3.38 29.86
N ALA A 190 -3.25 -4.32 29.77
CA ALA A 190 -4.59 -4.08 29.24
C ALA A 190 -5.30 -2.97 30.03
N GLY A 191 -5.32 -3.08 31.37
CA GLY A 191 -5.90 -2.06 32.24
C GLY A 191 -5.22 -0.69 32.09
N MET A 192 -3.88 -0.67 31.99
CA MET A 192 -3.12 0.58 31.77
C MET A 192 -3.42 1.21 30.40
N PHE A 193 -3.51 0.39 29.35
CA PHE A 193 -3.84 0.83 28.00
C PHE A 193 -5.27 1.40 27.95
N ASP A 194 -6.25 0.70 28.53
CA ASP A 194 -7.65 1.15 28.51
C ASP A 194 -7.84 2.46 29.30
N ASP A 195 -7.15 2.61 30.45
CA ASP A 195 -7.10 3.86 31.23
C ASP A 195 -6.49 5.02 30.41
N LEU A 196 -5.37 4.75 29.74
CA LEU A 196 -4.72 5.69 28.83
C LEU A 196 -5.67 6.14 27.72
N MET A 197 -6.24 5.20 26.97
CA MET A 197 -7.10 5.52 25.83
C MET A 197 -8.36 6.27 26.24
N ARG A 198 -9.01 5.86 27.34
CA ARG A 198 -10.21 6.55 27.86
C ARG A 198 -9.91 8.00 28.26
N SER A 199 -8.79 8.20 28.96
CA SER A 199 -8.36 9.54 29.39
C SER A 199 -8.02 10.41 28.18
N PHE A 200 -7.34 9.82 27.20
CA PHE A 200 -6.94 10.50 25.97
C PHE A 200 -8.15 10.95 25.12
N SER A 201 -9.15 10.08 24.91
CA SER A 201 -10.39 10.45 24.21
C SER A 201 -11.16 11.57 24.94
N SER A 202 -11.14 11.55 26.27
CA SER A 202 -11.81 12.56 27.09
C SER A 202 -11.10 13.92 27.03
N ALA A 203 -9.77 13.92 26.93
CA ALA A 203 -8.95 15.13 26.83
C ALA A 203 -9.03 15.79 25.43
N GLN A 204 -9.22 15.01 24.36
CA GLN A 204 -9.42 15.56 23.00
C GLN A 204 -10.82 16.16 22.76
N SER A 205 -11.80 15.85 23.61
CA SER A 205 -13.18 16.33 23.47
C SER A 205 -13.44 17.69 24.15
N LYS A 206 -12.41 18.31 24.74
CA LYS A 206 -12.45 19.61 25.40
C LYS A 206 -11.79 20.67 24.52
#